data_AF-A0A960YBB8-F1
#
_entry.id   AF-A0A960YBB8-F1
#
_cell.length_a   1.000
_cell.length_b   1.000
_cell.length_c   1.000
_cell.angle_alpha   90.00
_cell.angle_beta   90.00
_cell.angle_gamma   90.00
#
_symmetry.space_group_name_H-M   'P 1'
#
loop_
_entity.id
_entity.type
_entity.pdbx_description
1 polymer ?
#
loop_
_entity_poly.entity_id
_entity_poly.type
_entity_poly.pdbx_seq_one_letter_code
_entity_poly.pdbx_strand_id
1 'polypeptide(L)'
;MRAMGNYRKWKISFAALALAVALVGADASENNEHGKLPVVHHKGRMHQVMMGEHAGQVELSSLADLPHLYAVGPIENLQGEVTILDGHPHLTQVNDAGVPTAVPDDT
;
A
#
# COMPACT_ATOMS: atom_id res chain seq x y z
N MET A 1 23.29 -57.93 45.49
CA MET A 1 22.17 -56.97 45.49
C MET A 1 22.60 -55.72 44.72
N ARG A 2 21.79 -55.32 43.72
CA ARG A 2 21.42 -53.97 43.24
C ARG A 2 22.35 -52.77 43.53
N ALA A 3 22.52 -51.78 42.67
CA ALA A 3 22.21 -51.53 41.25
C ALA A 3 22.91 -50.20 40.91
N MET A 4 23.50 -50.12 39.71
CA MET A 4 24.10 -48.91 39.13
C MET A 4 23.04 -47.84 38.85
N GLY A 5 23.39 -46.58 39.16
CA GLY A 5 22.58 -45.40 38.87
C GLY A 5 22.64 -45.00 37.39
N ASN A 6 21.47 -44.65 36.87
CA ASN A 6 21.13 -44.51 35.46
C ASN A 6 21.64 -43.20 34.83
N TYR A 7 22.42 -43.31 33.75
CA TYR A 7 22.67 -42.21 32.83
C TYR A 7 21.53 -42.12 31.80
N ARG A 8 20.71 -41.06 31.88
CA ARG A 8 19.65 -40.76 30.92
C ARG A 8 20.28 -40.32 29.59
N LYS A 9 20.21 -41.19 28.57
CA LYS A 9 20.59 -40.88 27.19
C LYS A 9 19.60 -39.89 26.59
N TRP A 10 19.99 -38.61 26.48
CA TRP A 10 19.24 -37.62 25.73
C TRP A 10 19.67 -37.70 24.26
N LYS A 11 18.82 -38.31 23.41
CA LYS A 11 19.00 -38.28 21.96
C LYS A 11 18.62 -36.89 21.46
N ILE A 12 19.62 -36.04 21.26
CA ILE A 12 19.43 -34.81 20.47
C ILE A 12 19.53 -35.23 19.00
N SER A 13 18.39 -35.21 18.30
CA SER A 13 18.32 -35.53 16.87
C SER A 13 19.07 -34.47 16.06
N PHE A 14 20.17 -34.84 15.41
CA PHE A 14 21.02 -33.98 14.57
C PHE A 14 20.35 -33.42 13.31
N ALA A 15 19.07 -33.70 13.06
CA ALA A 15 18.35 -33.27 11.87
C ALA A 15 17.87 -31.80 11.90
N ALA A 16 17.83 -31.15 13.06
CA ALA A 16 17.27 -29.80 13.19
C ALA A 16 18.29 -28.66 12.96
N LEU A 17 19.60 -28.93 12.99
CA LEU A 17 20.61 -27.87 12.92
C LEU A 17 21.00 -27.50 11.47
N ALA A 18 20.70 -28.35 10.49
CA ALA A 18 20.95 -28.05 9.08
C ALA A 18 19.87 -27.15 8.44
N LEU A 19 18.71 -26.97 9.09
CA LEU A 19 17.60 -26.19 8.54
C LEU A 19 17.67 -24.69 8.89
N ALA A 20 18.44 -24.31 9.91
CA ALA A 20 18.52 -22.92 10.36
C ALA A 20 19.58 -22.06 9.64
N VAL A 21 20.51 -22.67 8.90
CA VAL A 21 21.61 -21.94 8.22
C VAL A 21 21.25 -21.54 6.78
N ALA A 22 20.20 -22.13 6.18
CA ALA A 22 19.80 -21.84 4.80
C ALA A 22 18.85 -20.64 4.64
N LEU A 23 18.40 -20.01 5.74
CA LEU A 23 17.47 -18.86 5.68
C LEU A 23 18.15 -17.48 5.77
N VAL A 24 19.49 -17.42 5.85
CA VAL A 24 20.24 -16.15 5.98
C VAL A 24 21.22 -15.96 4.82
N GLY A 25 20.78 -16.20 3.59
CA GLY A 25 21.65 -16.02 2.43
C GLY A 25 21.00 -16.35 1.10
N ALA A 26 20.12 -15.46 0.63
CA ALA A 26 19.95 -15.10 -0.77
C ALA A 26 18.61 -14.34 -0.94
N ASP A 27 18.59 -13.05 -0.61
CA ASP A 27 18.04 -12.09 -1.56
C ASP A 27 18.63 -10.70 -1.29
N ALA A 28 19.86 -10.51 -1.77
CA ALA A 28 20.39 -9.20 -2.06
C ALA A 28 20.61 -9.14 -3.58
N SER A 29 19.51 -9.29 -4.33
CA SER A 29 19.46 -8.78 -5.70
C SER A 29 19.29 -7.26 -5.59
N GLU A 30 20.42 -6.54 -5.48
CA GLU A 30 20.46 -5.10 -5.67
C GLU A 30 20.20 -4.82 -7.16
N ASN A 31 18.92 -4.86 -7.54
CA ASN A 31 18.48 -4.36 -8.83
C ASN A 31 18.72 -2.85 -8.82
N ASN A 32 19.71 -2.43 -9.61
CA ASN A 32 20.03 -1.03 -9.89
C ASN A 32 18.88 -0.40 -10.71
N GLU A 33 17.72 -0.20 -10.08
CA GLU A 33 16.59 0.60 -10.60
C GLU A 33 16.70 2.08 -10.14
N HIS A 34 17.84 2.47 -9.54
CA HIS A 34 18.10 3.76 -8.88
C HIS A 34 18.12 4.99 -9.81
N GLY A 35 17.47 4.93 -10.98
CA GLY A 35 17.43 6.00 -11.97
C GLY A 35 16.18 6.07 -12.84
N LYS A 36 15.15 5.24 -12.63
CA LYS A 36 13.87 5.43 -13.33
C LYS A 36 13.01 6.42 -12.55
N LEU A 37 12.65 7.52 -13.23
CA LEU A 37 11.65 8.45 -12.70
C LEU A 37 10.30 7.73 -12.54
N PRO A 38 9.51 8.08 -11.52
CA PRO A 38 8.15 7.55 -11.37
C PRO A 38 7.32 7.89 -12.62
N VAL A 39 6.54 6.92 -13.07
CA VAL A 39 5.62 7.12 -14.21
C VAL A 39 4.40 7.88 -13.71
N VAL A 40 4.08 8.99 -14.39
CA VAL A 40 2.87 9.77 -14.10
C VAL A 40 1.76 9.32 -15.03
N HIS A 41 0.60 9.01 -14.46
CA HIS A 41 -0.61 8.64 -15.19
C HIS A 41 -1.66 9.73 -15.04
N HIS A 42 -2.32 10.08 -16.15
CA HIS A 42 -3.48 10.99 -16.14
C HIS A 42 -4.72 10.24 -16.63
N LYS A 43 -5.83 10.42 -15.92
CA LYS A 43 -7.16 9.91 -16.30
C LYS A 43 -8.10 11.11 -16.49
N GLY A 44 -8.88 11.09 -17.57
CA GLY A 44 -9.69 12.24 -17.99
C GLY A 44 -8.89 13.31 -18.73
N ARG A 45 -9.56 14.43 -19.06
CA ARG A 45 -8.96 15.58 -19.75
C ARG A 45 -9.42 16.87 -19.08
N MET A 46 -8.49 17.68 -18.59
CA MET A 46 -8.82 18.93 -17.88
C MET A 46 -9.72 19.85 -18.70
N HIS A 47 -9.50 19.96 -20.01
CA HIS A 47 -10.38 20.75 -20.88
C HIS A 47 -11.85 20.28 -20.85
N GLN A 48 -12.11 18.97 -20.77
CA GLN A 48 -13.49 18.45 -20.71
C GLN A 48 -14.16 18.81 -19.37
N VAL A 49 -13.41 18.70 -18.28
CA VAL A 49 -13.87 19.13 -16.95
C VAL A 49 -14.25 20.61 -16.98
N MET A 50 -13.42 21.47 -17.58
CA MET A 50 -13.71 22.90 -17.73
C MET A 50 -14.92 23.20 -18.65
N MET A 51 -15.30 22.26 -19.51
CA MET A 51 -16.45 22.36 -20.41
C MET A 51 -17.72 21.73 -19.83
N GLY A 52 -17.71 21.30 -18.55
CA GLY A 52 -18.89 20.78 -17.86
C GLY A 52 -18.99 19.26 -17.79
N GLU A 53 -17.99 18.51 -18.28
CA GLU A 53 -17.98 17.05 -18.19
C GLU A 53 -17.41 16.61 -16.83
N HIS A 54 -18.30 16.42 -15.85
CA HIS A 54 -17.93 16.14 -14.45
C HIS A 54 -18.17 14.67 -14.01
N ALA A 55 -18.34 13.76 -14.96
CA ALA A 55 -18.55 12.35 -14.67
C ALA A 55 -17.26 11.70 -14.14
N GLY A 56 -17.38 10.90 -13.08
CA GLY A 56 -16.29 10.10 -12.53
C GLY A 56 -15.66 9.20 -13.60
N GLN A 57 -14.33 9.22 -13.70
CA GLN A 57 -13.56 8.42 -14.66
C GLN A 57 -12.81 7.25 -14.00
N VAL A 58 -12.73 7.25 -12.67
CA VAL A 58 -11.98 6.28 -11.87
C VAL A 58 -12.74 6.01 -10.58
N GLU A 59 -12.93 4.74 -10.26
CA GLU A 59 -13.47 4.30 -8.97
C GLU A 59 -12.40 4.43 -7.88
N LEU A 60 -12.65 5.19 -6.82
CA LEU A 60 -11.67 5.40 -5.74
C LEU A 60 -11.25 4.10 -5.05
N SER A 61 -12.20 3.16 -4.88
CA SER A 61 -11.94 1.84 -4.31
C SER A 61 -10.91 1.03 -5.10
N SER A 62 -10.75 1.29 -6.40
CA SER A 62 -9.72 0.64 -7.23
C SER A 62 -8.31 1.17 -6.98
N LEU A 63 -8.20 2.31 -6.30
CA LEU A 63 -6.94 2.99 -5.98
C LEU A 63 -6.55 2.83 -4.51
N ALA A 64 -7.50 2.47 -3.65
CA ALA A 64 -7.25 2.22 -2.24
C ALA A 64 -6.24 1.08 -2.05
N ASP A 65 -5.38 1.22 -1.05
CA ASP A 65 -4.38 0.22 -0.63
C ASP A 65 -3.31 -0.11 -1.70
N LEU A 66 -3.24 0.65 -2.79
CA LEU A 66 -2.14 0.55 -3.74
C LEU A 66 -0.88 1.19 -3.12
N PRO A 67 0.16 0.40 -2.79
CA PRO A 67 1.34 0.94 -2.13
C PRO A 67 2.04 1.94 -3.05
N HIS A 68 2.51 3.04 -2.47
CA HIS A 68 3.27 4.10 -3.16
C HIS A 68 2.47 4.84 -4.24
N LEU A 69 1.13 4.79 -4.17
CA LEU A 69 0.27 5.62 -5.00
C LEU A 69 0.15 7.03 -4.41
N TYR A 70 0.46 8.02 -5.24
CA TYR A 70 0.22 9.44 -4.97
C TYR A 70 -0.63 10.03 -6.09
N ALA A 71 -1.77 10.63 -5.74
CA ALA A 71 -2.70 11.17 -6.72
C ALA A 71 -3.50 12.36 -6.17
N VAL A 72 -3.99 13.21 -7.06
CA VAL A 72 -4.92 14.30 -6.75
C VAL A 72 -5.92 14.45 -7.89
N GLY A 73 -7.17 14.78 -7.56
CA GLY A 73 -8.17 15.06 -8.57
C GLY A 73 -9.53 15.49 -8.01
N PRO A 74 -10.40 16.06 -8.84
CA PRO A 74 -11.74 16.43 -8.42
C PRO A 74 -12.60 15.20 -8.18
N ILE A 75 -13.51 15.30 -7.20
CA ILE A 75 -14.61 14.35 -7.02
C ILE A 75 -15.67 14.62 -8.10
N GLU A 76 -16.42 13.59 -8.47
CA GLU A 76 -17.52 13.70 -9.44
C GLU A 76 -18.48 14.86 -9.13
N ASN A 77 -19.02 15.47 -10.19
CA ASN A 77 -19.84 16.67 -10.13
C ASN A 77 -19.16 17.88 -9.45
N LEU A 78 -17.83 17.88 -9.35
CA LEU A 78 -17.02 18.90 -8.67
C LEU A 78 -17.41 19.09 -7.19
N GLN A 79 -17.86 18.03 -6.54
CA GLN A 79 -18.29 18.06 -5.13
C GLN A 79 -17.13 18.11 -4.14
N GLY A 80 -15.89 18.25 -4.61
CA GLY A 80 -14.71 18.23 -3.75
C GLY A 80 -13.43 17.80 -4.47
N GLU A 81 -12.44 17.44 -3.67
CA GLU A 81 -11.14 16.95 -4.13
C GLU A 81 -10.75 15.70 -3.34
N VAL A 82 -10.15 14.73 -4.03
CA VAL A 82 -9.47 13.59 -3.42
C VAL A 82 -7.97 13.81 -3.51
N THR A 83 -7.28 13.52 -2.41
CA THR A 83 -5.82 13.38 -2.36
C THR A 83 -5.49 11.98 -1.88
N ILE A 84 -4.67 11.24 -2.62
CA ILE A 84 -4.21 9.91 -2.22
C ILE A 84 -2.75 10.02 -1.78
N LEU A 85 -2.46 9.62 -0.54
CA LEU A 85 -1.12 9.59 0.03
C LEU A 85 -0.75 8.15 0.37
N ASP A 86 0.24 7.60 -0.34
CA ASP A 86 0.71 6.22 -0.18
C ASP A 86 -0.45 5.20 -0.19
N GLY A 87 -1.38 5.35 -1.13
CA GLY A 87 -2.56 4.47 -1.26
C GLY A 87 -3.74 4.80 -0.33
N HIS A 88 -3.63 5.79 0.55
CA HIS A 88 -4.70 6.20 1.47
C HIS A 88 -5.44 7.42 0.92
N PRO A 89 -6.72 7.30 0.55
CA PRO A 89 -7.51 8.42 0.04
C PRO A 89 -7.98 9.33 1.18
N HIS A 90 -7.82 10.63 1.01
CA HIS A 90 -8.35 11.70 1.85
C HIS A 90 -9.25 12.59 1.00
N LEU A 91 -10.45 12.87 1.49
CA LEU A 91 -11.45 13.61 0.74
C LEU A 91 -11.74 14.95 1.40
N THR A 92 -11.90 15.97 0.57
CA THR A 92 -12.58 17.22 0.96
C THR A 92 -13.86 17.32 0.15
N GLN A 93 -14.93 17.78 0.77
CA GLN A 93 -16.17 18.14 0.09
C GLN A 93 -16.37 19.64 0.10
N VAL A 94 -16.95 20.17 -0.97
CA VAL A 94 -17.31 21.58 -1.08
C VAL A 94 -18.82 21.71 -0.90
N ASN A 95 -19.24 22.51 0.08
CA ASN A 95 -20.66 22.77 0.30
C ASN A 95 -21.24 23.78 -0.71
N ASP A 96 -22.54 24.02 -0.66
CA ASP A 96 -23.24 24.98 -1.54
C ASP A 96 -22.69 26.41 -1.47
N ALA A 97 -21.99 26.77 -0.39
CA ALA A 97 -21.35 28.06 -0.21
C ALA A 97 -19.90 28.12 -0.76
N GLY A 98 -19.41 27.04 -1.36
CA GLY A 98 -18.05 26.94 -1.88
C GLY A 98 -16.99 26.71 -0.80
N VAL A 99 -17.37 26.30 0.42
CA VAL A 99 -16.44 26.09 1.53
C VAL A 99 -16.01 24.61 1.60
N PRO A 100 -14.70 24.31 1.54
CA PRO A 100 -14.20 22.96 1.67
C PRO A 100 -14.25 22.47 3.12
N THR A 101 -14.67 21.21 3.32
CA THR A 101 -14.70 20.50 4.61
C THR A 101 -14.05 19.14 4.43
N ALA A 102 -13.14 18.75 5.32
CA ALA A 102 -12.58 17.41 5.31
C ALA A 102 -13.66 16.36 5.61
N VAL A 103 -13.69 15.29 4.83
CA VAL A 103 -14.51 14.11 5.12
C VAL A 103 -13.72 13.24 6.10
N PRO A 104 -14.27 12.91 7.29
CA PRO A 104 -13.62 11.99 8.22
C PRO A 104 -13.38 10.61 7.60
N ASP A 105 -12.26 9.97 7.94
CA ASP A 105 -11.87 8.65 7.39
C ASP A 105 -12.74 7.47 7.92
N ASP A 106 -13.75 7.72 8.77
CA ASP A 106 -14.56 6.70 9.45
C ASP A 106 -15.97 6.47 8.85
N THR A 107 -16.29 7.14 7.75
CA THR A 107 -17.55 6.97 6.99
C THR A 107 -17.41 6.02 5.82
#